data_AF-A0A7V9ECQ4-F1
#
_entry.id   AF-A0A7V9ECQ4-F1
#
_cell.length_a   1.000
_cell.length_b   1.000
_cell.length_c   1.000
_cell.angle_alpha   90.00
_cell.angle_beta   90.00
_cell.angle_gamma   90.00
#
_symmetry.space_group_name_H-M   'P 1'
#
loop_
_entity.id
_entity.type
_entity.pdbx_description
1 polymer ?
#
loop_
_entity_poly.entity_id
_entity_poly.type
_entity_poly.pdbx_seq_one_letter_code
_entity_poly.pdbx_strand_id
1 'polypeptide(L)'
;MLGTALAVALASLPAAPPAGEAVQRTEEIGRSAQGRAITAIRVGNPRAPRKVLVVGEIHGTEVAGRAVTRRLRRARPPRGTELWLIDDANPDGAAARRRQNARGVDLNRNFSVGWRGGGRAFETYYPGAAPFSEPESRAVRDLTLRIRPRVTVWYHQQLRLVTKRTGGDTRLEALYARRSGLPHRRLDPLPGTATSWQNRTVPGSTAFVVELPGGELSARSTRRHAGAALTVARAIAPPPTVRRRISFGEDRKRQMRAYARRHYGIDSFALDRPRVIVEHYTASNSFDSAYDTFARNRPDPELGELPGVCAHYVIDRRGRIYDLVPTNIMCRHTVGLNYTAIGIEHVGTSDGQVLSNRRQIAASLRLTRHLQGRYGIRTGDVIGHNENRSHRLHREQVARLRRQTHGDFRRASMRRYRRALARLPAPASV
;
A
#
# COMPACT_ATOMS: atom_id res chain seq x y z
N MET A 1 -54.19 38.95 -17.38
CA MET A 1 -53.35 38.24 -16.40
C MET A 1 -52.18 37.60 -17.14
N LEU A 2 -50.98 38.14 -16.96
CA LEU A 2 -49.73 37.68 -17.60
C LEU A 2 -49.24 36.41 -16.89
N GLY A 3 -49.10 35.30 -17.63
CA GLY A 3 -48.52 34.05 -17.14
C GLY A 3 -47.12 33.83 -17.72
N THR A 4 -46.09 34.16 -16.95
CA THR A 4 -44.67 33.88 -17.25
C THR A 4 -44.38 32.38 -17.12
N ALA A 5 -44.02 31.73 -18.22
CA ALA A 5 -43.48 30.36 -18.23
C ALA A 5 -41.96 30.40 -17.94
N LEU A 6 -41.55 29.79 -16.82
CA LEU A 6 -40.16 29.69 -16.41
C LEU A 6 -39.49 28.51 -17.15
N ALA A 7 -38.64 28.81 -18.14
CA ALA A 7 -37.81 27.81 -18.81
C ALA A 7 -36.63 27.43 -17.90
N VAL A 8 -36.65 26.21 -17.36
CA VAL A 8 -35.53 25.65 -16.59
C VAL A 8 -34.46 25.18 -17.56
N ALA A 9 -33.37 25.95 -17.67
CA ALA A 9 -32.17 25.55 -18.39
C ALA A 9 -31.49 24.40 -17.62
N LEU A 10 -31.56 23.19 -18.17
CA LEU A 10 -30.78 22.04 -17.73
C LEU A 10 -29.30 22.30 -18.05
N ALA A 11 -28.55 22.78 -17.06
CA ALA A 11 -27.09 22.84 -17.15
C ALA A 11 -26.53 21.42 -17.27
N SER A 12 -26.11 21.05 -18.48
CA SER A 12 -25.37 19.83 -18.76
C SER A 12 -24.06 19.83 -17.98
N LEU A 13 -23.97 18.93 -16.99
CA LEU A 13 -22.73 18.68 -16.25
C LEU A 13 -21.64 18.25 -17.24
N PRO A 14 -20.40 18.77 -17.12
CA PRO A 14 -19.32 18.37 -18.00
C PRO A 14 -19.05 16.88 -17.84
N ALA A 15 -18.97 16.17 -18.97
CA ALA A 15 -18.63 14.77 -19.03
C ALA A 15 -17.29 14.52 -18.30
N ALA A 16 -17.24 13.44 -17.50
CA ALA A 16 -16.00 13.02 -16.86
C ALA A 16 -14.92 12.81 -17.94
N PRO A 17 -13.69 13.34 -17.75
CA PRO A 17 -12.64 13.18 -18.75
C PRO A 17 -12.38 11.69 -19.01
N PRO A 18 -12.08 11.30 -20.27
CA PRO A 18 -11.72 9.93 -20.59
C PRO A 18 -10.55 9.50 -19.70
N ALA A 19 -10.49 8.20 -19.36
CA ALA A 19 -9.48 7.63 -18.47
C ALA A 19 -8.07 8.08 -18.88
N GLY A 20 -7.56 9.08 -18.16
CA GLY A 20 -6.52 9.99 -18.64
C GLY A 20 -5.19 9.31 -18.91
N GLU A 21 -4.54 9.80 -19.96
CA GLU A 21 -3.13 9.60 -20.24
C GLU A 21 -2.30 9.80 -18.96
N ALA A 22 -1.24 9.00 -18.78
CA ALA A 22 -0.39 9.14 -17.61
C ALA A 22 0.27 10.52 -17.64
N VAL A 23 -0.23 11.44 -16.81
CA VAL A 23 0.31 12.80 -16.74
C VAL A 23 1.75 12.72 -16.25
N GLN A 24 2.69 13.06 -17.13
CA GLN A 24 4.08 13.24 -16.77
C GLN A 24 4.29 14.68 -16.32
N ARG A 25 4.88 14.88 -15.12
CA ARG A 25 5.27 16.22 -14.64
C ARG A 25 6.71 16.19 -14.21
N THR A 26 7.46 17.22 -14.57
CA THR A 26 8.85 17.41 -14.13
C THR A 26 8.89 18.51 -13.08
N GLU A 27 9.67 18.30 -12.04
CA GLU A 27 9.87 19.26 -10.95
C GLU A 27 11.37 19.33 -10.64
N GLU A 28 11.92 20.53 -10.56
CA GLU A 28 13.26 20.76 -9.99
C GLU A 28 13.17 20.60 -8.47
N ILE A 29 13.93 19.67 -7.90
CA ILE A 29 13.93 19.37 -6.47
C ILE A 29 15.13 19.98 -5.74
N GLY A 30 16.04 20.61 -6.48
CA GLY A 30 17.25 21.25 -5.99
C GLY A 30 18.28 21.41 -7.10
N ARG A 31 19.45 21.91 -6.73
CA ARG A 31 20.60 22.08 -7.62
C ARG A 31 21.84 21.43 -7.00
N SER A 32 22.73 20.93 -7.84
CA SER A 32 24.03 20.39 -7.45
C SER A 32 24.99 21.47 -6.98
N ALA A 33 26.17 21.06 -6.48
CA ALA A 33 27.22 21.98 -6.05
C ALA A 33 27.70 22.94 -7.16
N GLN A 34 27.64 22.54 -8.43
CA GLN A 34 27.93 23.39 -9.60
C GLN A 34 26.67 24.00 -10.24
N GLY A 35 25.51 23.94 -9.57
CA GLY A 35 24.29 24.62 -10.00
C GLY A 35 23.44 23.88 -11.04
N ARG A 36 23.79 22.64 -11.41
CA ARG A 36 22.97 21.81 -12.33
C ARG A 36 21.67 21.40 -11.65
N ALA A 37 20.56 21.49 -12.38
CA ALA A 37 19.26 21.11 -11.85
C ALA A 37 19.20 19.61 -11.52
N ILE A 38 18.67 19.27 -10.36
CA ILE A 38 18.29 17.92 -9.96
C ILE A 38 16.78 17.84 -10.11
N THR A 39 16.30 16.94 -10.96
CA THR A 39 14.87 16.88 -11.31
C THR A 39 14.23 15.57 -10.89
N ALA A 40 13.01 15.64 -10.38
CA ALA A 40 12.13 14.50 -10.20
C ALA A 40 11.01 14.51 -11.25
N ILE A 41 10.74 13.34 -11.82
CA ILE A 41 9.68 13.14 -12.80
C ILE A 41 8.59 12.28 -12.18
N ARG A 42 7.37 12.80 -12.23
CA ARG A 42 6.16 12.18 -11.70
C ARG A 42 5.43 11.48 -12.82
N VAL A 43 5.02 10.24 -12.59
CA VAL A 43 4.26 9.43 -13.55
C VAL A 43 3.04 8.86 -12.85
N GLY A 44 1.86 9.05 -13.44
CA GLY A 44 0.59 8.51 -12.96
C GLY A 44 -0.30 9.55 -12.28
N ASN A 45 -1.17 9.10 -11.38
CA ASN A 45 -2.14 9.97 -10.73
C ASN A 45 -1.50 10.73 -9.55
N PRO A 46 -1.44 12.08 -9.56
CA PRO A 46 -0.85 12.86 -8.47
C PRO A 46 -1.57 12.69 -7.13
N ARG A 47 -2.85 12.30 -7.14
CA ARG A 47 -3.67 11.99 -5.96
C ARG A 47 -3.55 10.53 -5.50
N ALA A 48 -2.70 9.73 -6.12
CA ALA A 48 -2.49 8.35 -5.69
C ALA A 48 -1.96 8.31 -4.25
N PRO A 49 -2.54 7.50 -3.36
CA PRO A 49 -2.17 7.48 -1.94
C PRO A 49 -0.78 6.88 -1.68
N ARG A 50 -0.22 6.11 -2.63
CA ARG A 50 1.09 5.48 -2.47
C ARG A 50 2.09 6.06 -3.45
N LYS A 51 3.22 6.56 -2.94
CA LYS A 51 4.34 7.04 -3.76
C LYS A 51 5.44 5.99 -3.81
N VAL A 52 6.04 5.81 -4.99
CA VAL A 52 7.23 4.96 -5.20
C VAL A 52 8.33 5.85 -5.74
N LEU A 53 9.43 5.98 -5.01
CA LEU A 53 10.60 6.71 -5.45
C LEU A 53 11.58 5.75 -6.12
N VAL A 54 12.11 6.11 -7.28
CA VAL A 54 13.15 5.35 -7.99
C VAL A 54 14.27 6.32 -8.31
N VAL A 55 15.46 6.05 -7.78
CA VAL A 55 16.67 6.84 -8.02
C VAL A 55 17.58 6.03 -8.93
N GLY A 56 17.82 6.56 -10.13
CA GLY A 56 18.64 5.92 -11.16
C GLY A 56 20.12 5.92 -10.82
N GLU A 57 20.58 6.93 -10.08
CA GLU A 57 21.99 7.10 -9.77
C GLU A 57 22.21 8.06 -8.59
N ILE A 58 23.22 7.75 -7.79
CA ILE A 58 23.79 8.65 -6.77
C ILE A 58 25.32 8.74 -6.86
N HIS A 59 26.00 7.73 -7.43
CA HIS A 59 27.42 7.82 -7.75
C HIS A 59 27.60 8.08 -9.25
N GLY A 60 28.38 9.09 -9.62
CA GLY A 60 28.51 9.57 -11.01
C GLY A 60 29.06 8.57 -12.03
N THR A 61 29.58 7.43 -11.57
CA THR A 61 30.11 6.34 -12.39
C THR A 61 29.12 5.18 -12.59
N GLU A 62 27.96 5.23 -11.94
CA GLU A 62 26.99 4.11 -11.85
C GLU A 62 25.71 4.42 -12.64
N VAL A 63 25.87 4.81 -13.91
CA VAL A 63 24.82 5.45 -14.73
C VAL A 63 23.75 4.51 -15.29
N ALA A 64 23.90 3.19 -15.14
CA ALA A 64 23.04 2.20 -15.77
C ALA A 64 21.57 2.28 -15.31
N GLY A 65 21.33 2.74 -14.08
CA GLY A 65 19.97 2.87 -13.53
C GLY A 65 19.13 3.94 -14.24
N ARG A 66 19.75 4.92 -14.89
CA ARG A 66 19.05 5.94 -15.71
C ARG A 66 18.22 5.33 -16.84
N ALA A 67 18.69 4.23 -17.43
CA ALA A 67 17.94 3.53 -18.46
C ALA A 67 16.60 2.97 -17.90
N VAL A 68 16.60 2.54 -16.64
CA VAL A 68 15.41 2.03 -15.97
C VAL A 68 14.42 3.14 -15.65
N THR A 69 14.87 4.26 -15.07
CA THR A 69 14.00 5.42 -14.80
C THR A 69 13.40 5.98 -16.08
N ARG A 70 14.20 6.16 -17.15
CA ARG A 70 13.69 6.57 -18.48
C ARG A 70 12.63 5.61 -19.02
N ARG A 71 12.79 4.30 -18.82
CA ARG A 71 11.78 3.31 -19.25
C ARG A 71 10.50 3.41 -18.42
N LEU A 72 10.59 3.74 -17.13
CA LEU A 72 9.46 3.91 -16.22
C LEU A 72 8.65 5.18 -16.53
N ARG A 73 9.26 6.22 -17.13
CA ARG A 73 8.53 7.42 -17.61
C ARG A 73 7.37 7.08 -18.55
N ARG A 74 7.55 6.03 -19.36
CA ARG A 74 6.57 5.53 -20.33
C ARG A 74 5.68 4.40 -19.77
N ALA A 75 5.79 4.08 -18.48
CA ALA A 75 5.00 3.03 -17.87
C ALA A 75 3.62 3.55 -17.44
N ARG A 76 2.66 2.64 -17.29
CA ARG A 76 1.40 2.89 -16.57
C ARG A 76 1.55 2.37 -15.14
N PRO A 77 1.70 3.25 -14.13
CA PRO A 77 1.82 2.82 -12.74
C PRO A 77 0.57 2.04 -12.30
N PRO A 78 0.70 1.04 -11.42
CA PRO A 78 -0.46 0.37 -10.82
C PRO A 78 -1.45 1.38 -10.21
N ARG A 79 -2.76 1.13 -10.37
CA ARG A 79 -3.81 1.99 -9.80
C ARG A 79 -3.56 2.24 -8.31
N GLY A 80 -3.66 3.50 -7.89
CA GLY A 80 -3.39 3.90 -6.51
C GLY A 80 -1.91 4.10 -6.18
N THR A 81 -1.02 4.07 -7.19
CA THR A 81 0.39 4.46 -7.06
C THR A 81 0.77 5.62 -7.99
N GLU A 82 1.74 6.42 -7.58
CA GLU A 82 2.45 7.41 -8.40
C GLU A 82 3.94 7.09 -8.33
N LEU A 83 4.62 7.11 -9.48
CA LEU A 83 6.07 6.97 -9.53
C LEU A 83 6.71 8.35 -9.48
N TRP A 84 7.75 8.48 -8.65
CA TRP A 84 8.67 9.61 -8.60
C TRP A 84 10.03 9.10 -9.04
N LEU A 85 10.56 9.67 -10.12
CA LEU A 85 11.75 9.16 -10.79
C LEU A 85 12.82 10.25 -10.76
N ILE A 86 13.97 9.97 -10.15
CA ILE A 86 15.17 10.79 -10.24
C ILE A 86 16.13 10.02 -11.13
N ASP A 87 16.44 10.52 -12.32
CA ASP A 87 17.43 9.87 -13.17
C ASP A 87 18.82 9.94 -12.53
N ASP A 88 19.15 11.13 -12.03
CA ASP A 88 20.49 11.50 -11.63
C ASP A 88 20.43 12.39 -10.38
N ALA A 89 20.86 11.86 -9.24
CA ALA A 89 20.99 12.63 -8.01
C ALA A 89 22.37 13.30 -7.88
N ASN A 90 23.31 13.02 -8.79
CA ASN A 90 24.68 13.54 -8.78
C ASN A 90 25.10 14.01 -10.19
N PRO A 91 24.42 15.03 -10.75
CA PRO A 91 24.68 15.45 -12.13
C PRO A 91 26.09 15.99 -12.35
N ASP A 92 26.74 16.50 -11.31
CA ASP A 92 28.13 16.97 -11.40
C ASP A 92 29.12 15.80 -11.45
N GLY A 93 28.96 14.82 -10.56
CA GLY A 93 29.75 13.60 -10.57
C GLY A 93 29.62 12.85 -11.90
N ALA A 94 28.39 12.76 -12.41
CA ALA A 94 28.12 12.16 -13.71
C ALA A 94 28.80 12.85 -14.88
N ALA A 95 28.67 14.18 -14.96
CA ALA A 95 29.34 14.98 -16.00
C ALA A 95 30.86 14.81 -15.94
N ALA A 96 31.41 14.67 -14.73
CA ALA A 96 32.83 14.42 -14.50
C ALA A 96 33.25 12.95 -14.56
N ARG A 97 32.31 12.00 -14.74
CA ARG A 97 32.53 10.55 -14.61
C ARG A 97 33.24 10.15 -13.31
N ARG A 98 32.83 10.73 -12.18
CA ARG A 98 33.39 10.51 -10.85
C ARG A 98 32.34 9.94 -9.90
N ARG A 99 32.77 9.03 -9.02
CA ARG A 99 31.88 8.44 -8.00
C ARG A 99 31.28 9.52 -7.10
N GLN A 100 32.11 10.44 -6.63
CA GLN A 100 31.75 11.55 -5.75
C GLN A 100 31.06 12.69 -6.51
N ASN A 101 30.49 13.66 -5.79
CA ASN A 101 30.04 14.92 -6.39
C ASN A 101 31.21 15.88 -6.71
N ALA A 102 30.91 17.10 -7.15
CA ALA A 102 31.95 18.10 -7.49
C ALA A 102 32.86 18.50 -6.32
N ARG A 103 32.41 18.34 -5.08
CA ARG A 103 33.19 18.63 -3.86
C ARG A 103 33.94 17.42 -3.34
N GLY A 104 33.96 16.32 -4.10
CA GLY A 104 34.66 15.10 -3.73
C GLY A 104 33.97 14.30 -2.61
N VAL A 105 32.69 14.55 -2.33
CA VAL A 105 31.92 13.80 -1.32
C VAL A 105 31.22 12.58 -1.92
N ASP A 106 31.36 11.43 -1.27
CA ASP A 106 30.49 10.27 -1.51
C ASP A 106 29.10 10.58 -0.93
N LEU A 107 28.17 10.92 -1.82
CA LEU A 107 26.81 11.26 -1.43
C LEU A 107 26.12 10.13 -0.65
N ASN A 108 26.44 8.86 -0.91
CA ASN A 108 25.88 7.72 -0.17
C ASN A 108 26.64 7.44 1.15
N ARG A 109 27.46 8.37 1.62
CA ARG A 109 27.97 8.47 3.00
C ARG A 109 27.54 9.77 3.69
N ASN A 110 26.89 10.68 2.97
CA ASN A 110 26.55 12.02 3.44
C ASN A 110 25.17 12.11 4.13
N PHE A 111 24.48 10.99 4.39
CA PHE A 111 23.21 10.99 5.15
C PHE A 111 23.45 10.85 6.66
N SER A 112 22.48 11.27 7.49
CA SER A 112 22.71 11.40 8.95
C SER A 112 22.78 10.12 9.76
N VAL A 113 22.21 9.00 9.29
CA VAL A 113 22.14 7.79 10.11
C VAL A 113 23.49 7.08 10.15
N GLY A 114 24.07 7.04 11.35
CA GLY A 114 25.37 6.43 11.59
C GLY A 114 26.50 7.16 10.88
N TRP A 115 26.30 8.41 10.46
CA TRP A 115 27.33 9.24 9.83
C TRP A 115 28.59 9.29 10.69
N ARG A 116 29.76 9.21 10.05
CA ARG A 116 31.07 9.30 10.70
C ARG A 116 31.91 10.25 9.86
N GLY A 117 32.48 11.29 10.48
CA GLY A 117 33.37 12.22 9.78
C GLY A 117 34.76 11.64 9.51
N GLY A 118 35.65 12.47 8.97
CA GLY A 118 37.03 12.10 8.61
C GLY A 118 37.23 11.89 7.11
N GLY A 119 38.49 11.61 6.73
CA GLY A 119 38.91 11.49 5.35
C GLY A 119 39.10 12.83 4.64
N ARG A 120 39.40 12.76 3.33
CA ARG A 120 39.66 13.92 2.46
C ARG A 120 38.80 13.87 1.21
N ALA A 121 38.51 15.03 0.63
CA ALA A 121 37.77 15.12 -0.63
C ALA A 121 38.36 14.18 -1.69
N PHE A 122 37.48 13.49 -2.42
CA PHE A 122 37.78 12.47 -3.44
C PHE A 122 38.28 11.11 -2.92
N GLU A 123 38.50 10.92 -1.62
CA GLU A 123 38.59 9.57 -1.07
C GLU A 123 37.26 8.82 -1.28
N THR A 124 37.34 7.50 -1.50
CA THR A 124 36.22 6.66 -1.94
C THR A 124 34.96 6.81 -1.09
N TYR A 125 35.13 6.99 0.23
CA TYR A 125 34.04 7.09 1.21
C TYR A 125 34.04 8.41 1.98
N TYR A 126 34.67 9.48 1.45
CA TYR A 126 34.65 10.78 2.10
C TYR A 126 33.20 11.25 2.30
N PRO A 127 32.74 11.45 3.55
CA PRO A 127 31.33 11.61 3.88
C PRO A 127 30.87 13.08 3.89
N GLY A 128 31.76 14.01 3.57
CA GLY A 128 31.55 15.46 3.68
C GLY A 128 31.87 16.00 5.09
N ALA A 129 31.71 17.31 5.27
CA ALA A 129 32.05 17.99 6.53
C ALA A 129 31.03 17.74 7.64
N ALA A 130 29.78 17.42 7.29
CA ALA A 130 28.69 17.13 8.20
C ALA A 130 27.61 16.30 7.50
N PRO A 131 26.68 15.65 8.23
CA PRO A 131 25.49 15.08 7.64
C PRO A 131 24.74 16.10 6.76
N PHE A 132 24.40 15.72 5.54
CA PHE A 132 23.72 16.56 4.56
C PHE A 132 24.46 17.85 4.22
N SER A 133 25.80 17.88 4.33
CA SER A 133 26.59 19.02 3.86
C SER A 133 26.35 19.31 2.37
N GLU A 134 26.08 18.28 1.57
CA GLU A 134 25.95 18.38 0.13
C GLU A 134 24.55 18.82 -0.30
N PRO A 135 24.42 19.75 -1.26
CA PRO A 135 23.12 20.18 -1.76
C PRO A 135 22.36 19.03 -2.46
N GLU A 136 23.06 18.09 -3.10
CA GLU A 136 22.47 16.90 -3.71
C GLU A 136 21.75 16.01 -2.67
N SER A 137 22.45 15.69 -1.58
CA SER A 137 21.89 14.89 -0.47
C SER A 137 20.70 15.58 0.18
N ARG A 138 20.75 16.92 0.33
CA ARG A 138 19.63 17.73 0.85
C ARG A 138 18.42 17.69 -0.07
N ALA A 139 18.61 17.84 -1.38
CA ALA A 139 17.51 17.77 -2.35
C ALA A 139 16.74 16.44 -2.28
N VAL A 140 17.46 15.31 -2.20
CA VAL A 140 16.80 13.99 -2.09
C VAL A 140 16.18 13.78 -0.71
N ARG A 141 16.79 14.30 0.36
CA ARG A 141 16.23 14.30 1.72
C ARG A 141 14.88 15.03 1.74
N ASP A 142 14.85 16.26 1.24
CA ASP A 142 13.68 17.13 1.30
C ASP A 142 12.53 16.59 0.45
N LEU A 143 12.84 16.07 -0.74
CA LEU A 143 11.85 15.34 -1.54
C LEU A 143 11.30 14.13 -0.78
N THR A 144 12.17 13.30 -0.22
CA THR A 144 11.76 12.08 0.49
C THR A 144 10.83 12.41 1.67
N LEU A 145 11.17 13.43 2.47
CA LEU A 145 10.36 13.85 3.61
C LEU A 145 9.02 14.42 3.16
N ARG A 146 8.98 15.14 2.04
CA ARG A 146 7.76 15.71 1.46
C ARG A 146 6.81 14.65 0.91
N ILE A 147 7.31 13.68 0.14
CA ILE A 147 6.46 12.69 -0.56
C ILE A 147 6.23 11.42 0.25
N ARG A 148 7.06 11.17 1.28
CA ARG A 148 7.02 9.99 2.17
C ARG A 148 6.81 8.68 1.39
N PRO A 149 7.75 8.28 0.51
CA PRO A 149 7.53 7.16 -0.39
C PRO A 149 7.34 5.86 0.41
N ARG A 150 6.39 5.03 -0.01
CA ARG A 150 6.19 3.70 0.61
C ARG A 150 7.33 2.75 0.23
N VAL A 151 7.91 2.94 -0.95
CA VAL A 151 9.09 2.21 -1.42
C VAL A 151 10.05 3.17 -2.11
N THR A 152 11.34 3.03 -1.83
CA THR A 152 12.42 3.64 -2.61
C THR A 152 13.34 2.57 -3.18
N VAL A 153 13.56 2.60 -4.49
CA VAL A 153 14.57 1.76 -5.18
C VAL A 153 15.77 2.64 -5.53
N TRP A 154 16.94 2.31 -4.99
CA TRP A 154 18.20 2.97 -5.31
C TRP A 154 19.01 2.08 -6.25
N TYR A 155 19.23 2.50 -7.48
CA TYR A 155 20.14 1.80 -8.39
C TYR A 155 21.59 2.18 -8.11
N HIS A 156 22.43 1.16 -8.09
CA HIS A 156 23.89 1.22 -7.94
C HIS A 156 24.54 0.24 -8.92
N GLN A 157 25.86 0.26 -9.00
CA GLN A 157 26.67 -0.71 -9.74
C GLN A 157 27.97 -1.04 -8.96
N GLN A 158 28.56 -2.24 -9.08
CA GLN A 158 28.29 -3.29 -10.09
C GLN A 158 28.08 -4.70 -9.52
N LEU A 159 27.61 -4.84 -8.28
CA LEU A 159 27.64 -6.11 -7.53
C LEU A 159 26.60 -7.17 -7.95
N ARG A 160 25.68 -6.87 -8.89
CA ARG A 160 24.64 -7.80 -9.39
C ARG A 160 23.77 -8.44 -8.30
N LEU A 161 23.22 -7.64 -7.39
CA LEU A 161 22.41 -8.12 -6.27
C LEU A 161 21.32 -7.13 -5.86
N VAL A 162 20.38 -7.60 -5.04
CA VAL A 162 19.47 -6.75 -4.27
C VAL A 162 19.90 -6.83 -2.81
N THR A 163 20.11 -5.69 -2.17
CA THR A 163 20.57 -5.67 -0.78
C THR A 163 19.44 -6.06 0.16
N LYS A 164 19.73 -6.96 1.09
CA LYS A 164 18.89 -7.26 2.26
C LYS A 164 19.18 -6.23 3.35
N ARG A 165 18.28 -5.26 3.56
CA ARG A 165 18.49 -4.18 4.54
C ARG A 165 17.79 -4.48 5.87
N THR A 166 18.36 -3.94 6.94
CA THR A 166 17.66 -3.80 8.22
C THR A 166 16.76 -2.56 8.18
N GLY A 167 15.64 -2.59 8.91
CA GLY A 167 14.70 -1.47 8.99
C GLY A 167 13.68 -1.36 7.86
N GLY A 168 13.85 -2.09 6.75
CA GLY A 168 12.88 -2.20 5.66
C GLY A 168 12.09 -3.51 5.65
N ASP A 169 11.09 -3.61 4.77
CA ASP A 169 10.36 -4.86 4.54
C ASP A 169 11.08 -5.76 3.53
N THR A 170 11.81 -6.75 4.05
CA THR A 170 12.60 -7.70 3.27
C THR A 170 11.79 -8.51 2.25
N ARG A 171 10.45 -8.56 2.38
CA ARG A 171 9.59 -9.23 1.40
C ARG A 171 9.45 -8.44 0.10
N LEU A 172 9.50 -7.10 0.15
CA LEU A 172 9.50 -6.23 -1.04
C LEU A 172 10.84 -6.31 -1.77
N GLU A 173 11.95 -6.33 -1.02
CA GLU A 173 13.29 -6.56 -1.56
C GLU A 173 13.37 -7.92 -2.26
N ALA A 174 12.94 -8.98 -1.59
CA ALA A 174 12.92 -10.33 -2.15
C ALA A 174 11.98 -10.44 -3.36
N LEU A 175 10.87 -9.70 -3.37
CA LEU A 175 9.97 -9.63 -4.51
C LEU A 175 10.65 -8.99 -5.72
N TYR A 176 11.37 -7.88 -5.51
CA TYR A 176 12.16 -7.27 -6.57
C TYR A 176 13.21 -8.25 -7.08
N ALA A 177 14.00 -8.84 -6.18
CA ALA A 177 15.08 -9.79 -6.49
C ALA A 177 14.61 -10.95 -7.37
N ARG A 178 13.52 -11.62 -6.96
CA ARG A 178 12.91 -12.71 -7.75
C ARG A 178 12.45 -12.26 -9.14
N ARG A 179 11.92 -11.03 -9.25
CA ARG A 179 11.45 -10.49 -10.54
C ARG A 179 12.58 -10.02 -11.44
N SER A 180 13.68 -9.55 -10.86
CA SER A 180 14.86 -9.13 -11.61
C SER A 180 15.81 -10.29 -11.92
N GLY A 181 15.66 -11.44 -11.26
CA GLY A 181 16.59 -12.57 -11.34
C GLY A 181 17.92 -12.30 -10.63
N LEU A 182 17.96 -11.33 -9.71
CA LEU A 182 19.16 -11.03 -8.95
C LEU A 182 19.13 -11.75 -7.59
N PRO A 183 20.29 -12.16 -7.05
CA PRO A 183 20.38 -12.68 -5.69
C PRO A 183 19.99 -11.61 -4.65
N HIS A 184 19.33 -12.03 -3.58
CA HIS A 184 18.98 -11.19 -2.43
C HIS A 184 19.98 -11.44 -1.29
N ARG A 185 20.94 -10.54 -1.09
CA ARG A 185 22.09 -10.74 -0.18
C ARG A 185 22.26 -9.58 0.80
N ARG A 186 22.72 -9.89 2.01
CA ARG A 186 23.14 -8.87 2.97
C ARG A 186 24.55 -8.40 2.59
N LEU A 187 24.76 -7.09 2.67
CA LEU A 187 26.09 -6.46 2.60
C LEU A 187 26.42 -5.87 3.97
N ASP A 188 27.71 -5.68 4.23
CA ASP A 188 28.16 -5.01 5.44
C ASP A 188 27.60 -3.58 5.51
N PRO A 189 27.14 -3.16 6.69
CA PRO A 189 26.54 -1.85 6.84
C PRO A 189 27.61 -0.76 6.70
N LEU A 190 27.37 0.17 5.79
CA LEU A 190 28.17 1.38 5.66
C LEU A 190 27.46 2.56 6.34
N PRO A 191 28.21 3.43 7.04
CA PRO A 191 27.67 4.61 7.71
C PRO A 191 27.12 5.62 6.69
N GLY A 192 26.12 6.40 7.10
CA GLY A 192 25.65 7.56 6.33
C GLY A 192 25.02 7.25 4.96
N THR A 193 24.52 6.02 4.76
CA THR A 193 23.85 5.65 3.51
C THR A 193 22.42 6.17 3.42
N ALA A 194 21.98 6.49 2.21
CA ALA A 194 20.63 6.97 1.92
C ALA A 194 19.56 5.98 2.40
N THR A 195 19.77 4.69 2.16
CA THR A 195 18.80 3.64 2.57
C THR A 195 18.73 3.45 4.08
N SER A 196 19.85 3.54 4.82
CA SER A 196 19.83 3.54 6.29
C SER A 196 19.02 4.71 6.83
N TRP A 197 19.25 5.91 6.29
CA TRP A 197 18.52 7.11 6.69
C TRP A 197 17.03 7.00 6.39
N GLN A 198 16.64 6.60 5.18
CA GLN A 198 15.22 6.47 4.81
C GLN A 198 14.49 5.43 5.68
N ASN A 199 15.06 4.25 5.85
CA ASN A 199 14.43 3.18 6.65
C ASN A 199 14.31 3.53 8.14
N ARG A 200 15.18 4.40 8.67
CA ARG A 200 15.10 4.89 10.04
C ARG A 200 14.12 6.06 10.21
N THR A 201 14.04 6.94 9.22
CA THR A 201 13.40 8.27 9.36
C THR A 201 11.99 8.33 8.77
N VAL A 202 11.64 7.40 7.87
CA VAL A 202 10.31 7.35 7.23
C VAL A 202 9.58 6.07 7.66
N PRO A 203 8.82 6.10 8.78
CA PRO A 203 8.08 4.95 9.28
C PRO A 203 7.19 4.30 8.22
N GLY A 204 7.19 2.96 8.18
CA GLY A 204 6.38 2.18 7.26
C GLY A 204 6.85 2.20 5.79
N SER A 205 7.97 2.87 5.48
CA SER A 205 8.61 2.84 4.16
C SER A 205 9.56 1.65 4.01
N THR A 206 10.08 1.45 2.80
CA THR A 206 11.13 0.47 2.53
C THR A 206 12.03 1.00 1.43
N ALA A 207 13.27 1.32 1.78
CA ALA A 207 14.33 1.73 0.87
C ALA A 207 15.39 0.64 0.76
N PHE A 208 15.77 0.28 -0.46
CA PHE A 208 16.78 -0.75 -0.71
C PHE A 208 17.59 -0.45 -1.96
N VAL A 209 18.79 -1.03 -2.01
CA VAL A 209 19.71 -0.92 -3.14
C VAL A 209 19.50 -2.10 -4.10
N VAL A 210 19.55 -1.78 -5.39
CA VAL A 210 19.69 -2.73 -6.49
C VAL A 210 21.03 -2.45 -7.17
N GLU A 211 21.99 -3.34 -6.93
CA GLU A 211 23.29 -3.37 -7.59
C GLU A 211 23.12 -4.02 -8.97
N LEU A 212 23.19 -3.22 -10.02
CA LEU A 212 23.12 -3.67 -11.40
C LEU A 212 24.46 -4.31 -11.82
N PRO A 213 24.52 -5.04 -12.96
CA PRO A 213 25.79 -5.44 -13.56
C PRO A 213 26.63 -4.23 -14.02
N GLY A 214 27.93 -4.42 -14.20
CA GLY A 214 28.82 -3.41 -14.78
C GLY A 214 28.46 -3.07 -16.22
N GLY A 215 28.78 -1.84 -16.64
CA GLY A 215 28.49 -1.33 -17.97
C GLY A 215 27.02 -0.96 -18.19
N GLU A 216 26.62 -0.85 -19.46
CA GLU A 216 25.26 -0.46 -19.83
C GLU A 216 24.25 -1.62 -19.73
N LEU A 217 22.99 -1.29 -19.43
CA LEU A 217 21.92 -2.28 -19.48
C LEU A 217 21.41 -2.48 -20.91
N SER A 218 21.38 -3.74 -21.34
CA SER A 218 20.61 -4.11 -22.54
C SER A 218 19.12 -3.76 -22.40
N ALA A 219 18.44 -3.54 -23.52
CA ALA A 219 17.00 -3.26 -23.53
C ALA A 219 16.16 -4.32 -22.78
N ARG A 220 16.56 -5.60 -22.87
CA ARG A 220 15.94 -6.70 -22.12
C ARG A 220 16.14 -6.55 -20.62
N SER A 221 17.36 -6.22 -20.19
CA SER A 221 17.69 -5.99 -18.77
C SER A 221 16.92 -4.79 -18.21
N THR A 222 16.89 -3.67 -18.95
CA THR A 222 16.13 -2.47 -18.61
C THR A 222 14.63 -2.76 -18.45
N ARG A 223 14.02 -3.50 -19.38
CA ARG A 223 12.60 -3.93 -19.26
C ARG A 223 12.38 -4.79 -18.02
N ARG A 224 13.30 -5.71 -17.71
CA ARG A 224 13.21 -6.59 -16.54
C ARG A 224 13.22 -5.81 -15.23
N HIS A 225 14.14 -4.86 -15.08
CA HIS A 225 14.24 -4.02 -13.88
C HIS A 225 13.06 -3.04 -13.74
N ALA A 226 12.60 -2.42 -14.83
CA ALA A 226 11.38 -1.62 -14.81
C ALA A 226 10.15 -2.45 -14.41
N GLY A 227 10.02 -3.68 -14.93
CA GLY A 227 8.96 -4.62 -14.55
C GLY A 227 9.03 -5.05 -13.09
N ALA A 228 10.24 -5.24 -12.54
CA ALA A 228 10.45 -5.54 -11.12
C ALA A 228 10.01 -4.35 -10.23
N ALA A 229 10.40 -3.12 -10.58
CA ALA A 229 9.96 -1.90 -9.88
C ALA A 229 8.43 -1.75 -9.90
N LEU A 230 7.78 -1.94 -11.05
CA LEU A 230 6.32 -1.93 -11.17
C LEU A 230 5.64 -3.07 -10.38
N THR A 231 6.30 -4.22 -10.25
CA THR A 231 5.78 -5.33 -9.44
C THR A 231 5.77 -4.98 -7.95
N VAL A 232 6.83 -4.34 -7.47
CA VAL A 232 6.90 -3.83 -6.10
C VAL A 232 5.86 -2.73 -5.88
N ALA A 233 5.71 -1.80 -6.83
CA ALA A 233 4.64 -0.80 -6.80
C ALA A 233 3.24 -1.45 -6.70
N ARG A 234 2.97 -2.51 -7.47
CA ARG A 234 1.69 -3.23 -7.43
C ARG A 234 1.45 -3.93 -6.09
N ALA A 235 2.50 -4.38 -5.42
CA ALA A 235 2.41 -5.08 -4.15
C ALA A 235 1.97 -4.17 -3.00
N ILE A 236 2.29 -2.87 -3.09
CA ILE A 236 1.88 -1.85 -2.10
C ILE A 236 0.60 -1.10 -2.51
N ALA A 237 0.17 -1.25 -3.76
CA ALA A 237 -1.02 -0.61 -4.29
C ALA A 237 -2.28 -1.10 -3.57
N PRO A 238 -3.24 -0.21 -3.24
CA PRO A 238 -4.57 -0.65 -2.82
C PRO A 238 -5.17 -1.62 -3.85
N PRO A 239 -5.89 -2.66 -3.41
CA PRO A 239 -6.58 -3.53 -4.36
C PRO A 239 -7.64 -2.75 -5.13
N PRO A 240 -7.88 -3.06 -6.41
CA PRO A 240 -8.99 -2.48 -7.14
C PRO A 240 -10.31 -2.95 -6.52
N THR A 241 -11.21 -2.01 -6.26
CA THR A 241 -12.57 -2.30 -5.78
C THR A 241 -13.61 -1.77 -6.76
N VAL A 242 -14.74 -2.45 -6.81
CA VAL A 242 -15.95 -2.01 -7.50
C VAL A 242 -16.91 -1.46 -6.44
N ARG A 243 -17.27 -0.18 -6.55
CA ARG A 243 -18.23 0.43 -5.63
C ARG A 243 -19.63 -0.08 -5.97
N ARG A 244 -20.21 -0.88 -5.09
CA ARG A 244 -21.60 -1.38 -5.16
C ARG A 244 -22.19 -1.24 -3.77
N ARG A 245 -22.51 0.00 -3.38
CA ARG A 245 -23.01 0.29 -2.04
C ARG A 245 -24.40 -0.27 -1.86
N ILE A 246 -24.68 -0.81 -0.67
CA ILE A 246 -26.06 -1.03 -0.22
C ILE A 246 -26.62 0.28 0.33
N SER A 247 -27.95 0.41 0.35
CA SER A 247 -28.57 1.54 1.05
C SER A 247 -28.30 1.45 2.56
N PHE A 248 -27.73 2.52 3.11
CA PHE A 248 -27.47 2.67 4.54
C PHE A 248 -27.93 4.06 5.00
N GLY A 249 -29.20 4.36 4.73
CA GLY A 249 -29.85 5.62 5.08
C GLY A 249 -30.06 5.79 6.59
N GLU A 250 -30.65 6.92 6.97
CA GLU A 250 -30.82 7.31 8.37
C GLU A 250 -31.56 6.27 9.21
N ASP A 251 -32.56 5.59 8.66
CA ASP A 251 -33.32 4.55 9.37
C ASP A 251 -32.43 3.38 9.79
N ARG A 252 -31.60 2.87 8.86
CA ARG A 252 -30.65 1.79 9.16
C ARG A 252 -29.56 2.25 10.13
N LYS A 253 -29.14 3.52 10.06
CA LYS A 253 -28.21 4.10 11.06
C LYS A 253 -28.85 4.19 12.45
N ARG A 254 -30.12 4.61 12.56
CA ARG A 254 -30.87 4.62 13.84
C ARG A 254 -30.99 3.21 14.41
N GLN A 255 -31.30 2.22 13.57
CA GLN A 255 -31.30 0.81 13.96
C GLN A 255 -29.92 0.35 14.45
N MET A 256 -28.85 0.66 13.71
CA MET A 256 -27.48 0.29 14.10
C MET A 256 -27.06 0.93 15.43
N ARG A 257 -27.39 2.21 15.66
CA ARG A 257 -27.17 2.89 16.94
C ARG A 257 -27.93 2.20 18.07
N ALA A 258 -29.21 1.89 17.88
CA ALA A 258 -30.01 1.18 18.87
C ALA A 258 -29.45 -0.23 19.17
N TYR A 259 -29.04 -0.96 18.14
CA TYR A 259 -28.36 -2.25 18.27
C TYR A 259 -27.05 -2.10 19.06
N ALA A 260 -26.18 -1.16 18.69
CA ALA A 260 -24.90 -0.96 19.36
C ALA A 260 -25.08 -0.55 20.84
N ARG A 261 -26.14 0.21 21.16
CA ARG A 261 -26.49 0.55 22.53
C ARG A 261 -26.88 -0.69 23.34
N ARG A 262 -27.72 -1.57 22.79
CA ARG A 262 -28.16 -2.81 23.46
C ARG A 262 -27.05 -3.85 23.62
N HIS A 263 -26.24 -4.03 22.59
CA HIS A 263 -25.24 -5.11 22.54
C HIS A 263 -23.89 -4.71 23.14
N TYR A 264 -23.53 -3.44 22.97
CA TYR A 264 -22.19 -2.95 23.27
C TYR A 264 -22.20 -1.71 24.18
N GLY A 265 -23.34 -1.22 24.66
CA GLY A 265 -23.39 0.03 25.42
C GLY A 265 -22.80 1.23 24.67
N ILE A 266 -22.82 1.23 23.33
CA ILE A 266 -22.29 2.28 22.46
C ILE A 266 -23.46 2.99 21.79
N ASP A 267 -23.64 4.28 22.05
CA ASP A 267 -24.68 5.09 21.41
C ASP A 267 -24.16 5.74 20.11
N SER A 268 -23.80 4.90 19.13
CA SER A 268 -23.34 5.34 17.80
C SER A 268 -23.50 4.23 16.77
N PHE A 269 -23.70 4.63 15.51
CA PHE A 269 -23.63 3.71 14.36
C PHE A 269 -22.22 3.70 13.72
N ALA A 270 -21.33 4.62 14.13
CA ALA A 270 -20.02 4.75 13.52
C ALA A 270 -19.12 3.57 13.91
N LEU A 271 -18.32 3.10 12.95
CA LEU A 271 -17.22 2.19 13.20
C LEU A 271 -15.95 3.03 13.38
N ASP A 272 -15.59 3.30 14.63
CA ASP A 272 -14.38 4.05 14.96
C ASP A 272 -13.20 3.10 15.23
N ARG A 273 -12.05 3.40 14.61
CA ARG A 273 -10.77 2.67 14.74
C ARG A 273 -10.92 1.14 14.75
N PRO A 274 -11.40 0.51 13.65
CA PRO A 274 -11.58 -0.94 13.61
C PRO A 274 -10.27 -1.68 13.92
N ARG A 275 -10.36 -2.70 14.78
CA ARG A 275 -9.21 -3.46 15.30
C ARG A 275 -9.22 -4.93 14.87
N VAL A 276 -10.30 -5.38 14.24
CA VAL A 276 -10.52 -6.78 13.85
C VAL A 276 -10.96 -6.83 12.39
N ILE A 277 -10.52 -7.85 11.66
CA ILE A 277 -11.10 -8.23 10.37
C ILE A 277 -11.71 -9.61 10.56
N VAL A 278 -12.97 -9.77 10.17
CA VAL A 278 -13.66 -11.06 10.22
C VAL A 278 -13.90 -11.55 8.80
N GLU A 279 -13.30 -12.71 8.49
CA GLU A 279 -13.46 -13.38 7.20
C GLU A 279 -14.69 -14.32 7.27
N HIS A 280 -15.54 -14.21 6.27
CA HIS A 280 -16.82 -14.91 6.14
C HIS A 280 -16.96 -15.56 4.75
N TYR A 281 -17.87 -16.51 4.62
CA TYR A 281 -18.39 -16.92 3.32
C TYR A 281 -19.92 -16.79 3.28
N THR A 282 -20.43 -16.44 2.10
CA THR A 282 -21.83 -16.01 1.94
C THR A 282 -22.89 -17.12 2.03
N ALA A 283 -22.46 -18.39 2.06
CA ALA A 283 -23.32 -19.57 1.86
C ALA A 283 -24.12 -19.55 0.55
N SER A 284 -23.64 -18.78 -0.44
CA SER A 284 -24.27 -18.58 -1.75
C SER A 284 -23.25 -18.75 -2.88
N ASN A 285 -23.74 -18.91 -4.11
CA ASN A 285 -22.89 -19.10 -5.29
C ASN A 285 -22.69 -17.85 -6.15
N SER A 286 -23.33 -16.72 -5.81
CA SER A 286 -23.24 -15.47 -6.59
C SER A 286 -23.08 -14.24 -5.72
N PHE A 287 -22.47 -13.20 -6.30
CA PHE A 287 -22.39 -11.88 -5.67
C PHE A 287 -23.79 -11.27 -5.48
N ASP A 288 -24.65 -11.36 -6.48
CA ASP A 288 -25.97 -10.72 -6.46
C ASP A 288 -26.87 -11.28 -5.35
N SER A 289 -26.84 -12.60 -5.12
CA SER A 289 -27.57 -13.24 -4.01
C SER A 289 -27.13 -12.70 -2.64
N ALA A 290 -25.82 -12.59 -2.41
CA ALA A 290 -25.29 -12.01 -1.18
C ALA A 290 -25.61 -10.51 -1.06
N TYR A 291 -25.48 -9.76 -2.16
CA TYR A 291 -25.79 -8.33 -2.21
C TYR A 291 -27.26 -8.05 -1.87
N ASP A 292 -28.19 -8.77 -2.51
CA ASP A 292 -29.62 -8.60 -2.30
C ASP A 292 -30.01 -8.91 -0.85
N THR A 293 -29.40 -9.93 -0.26
CA THR A 293 -29.59 -10.25 1.17
C THR A 293 -29.18 -9.07 2.05
N PHE A 294 -28.00 -8.49 1.83
CA PHE A 294 -27.52 -7.35 2.62
C PHE A 294 -28.27 -6.04 2.36
N ALA A 295 -28.79 -5.86 1.14
CA ALA A 295 -29.48 -4.64 0.72
C ALA A 295 -30.89 -4.52 1.33
N ARG A 296 -31.59 -5.63 1.57
CA ARG A 296 -32.99 -5.65 2.05
C ARG A 296 -33.20 -5.03 3.44
N ASN A 297 -32.18 -5.02 4.31
CA ASN A 297 -32.26 -4.53 5.69
C ASN A 297 -33.50 -5.02 6.46
N ARG A 298 -33.73 -6.34 6.47
CA ARG A 298 -34.82 -6.98 7.23
C ARG A 298 -34.24 -7.71 8.45
N PRO A 299 -35.04 -8.00 9.49
CA PRO A 299 -34.62 -8.89 10.57
C PRO A 299 -34.04 -10.19 9.98
N ASP A 300 -32.89 -10.62 10.47
CA ASP A 300 -32.29 -11.86 10.00
C ASP A 300 -33.10 -13.07 10.51
N PRO A 301 -33.18 -14.15 9.73
CA PRO A 301 -34.01 -15.30 10.07
C PRO A 301 -33.51 -16.09 11.29
N GLU A 302 -32.23 -15.95 11.67
CA GLU A 302 -31.64 -16.71 12.78
C GLU A 302 -31.87 -16.04 14.14
N LEU A 303 -31.67 -14.72 14.22
CA LEU A 303 -31.64 -13.97 15.47
C LEU A 303 -32.79 -12.97 15.61
N GLY A 304 -33.50 -12.67 14.51
CA GLY A 304 -34.62 -11.73 14.46
C GLY A 304 -34.22 -10.28 14.73
N GLU A 305 -32.95 -9.90 14.53
CA GLU A 305 -32.44 -8.59 14.94
C GLU A 305 -32.35 -7.59 13.77
N LEU A 306 -32.57 -6.31 14.10
CA LEU A 306 -32.28 -5.16 13.24
C LEU A 306 -31.06 -4.36 13.76
N PRO A 307 -30.28 -3.72 12.87
CA PRO A 307 -30.44 -3.70 11.41
C PRO A 307 -30.15 -5.07 10.79
N GLY A 308 -30.62 -5.28 9.56
CA GLY A 308 -30.30 -6.50 8.82
C GLY A 308 -28.79 -6.65 8.64
N VAL A 309 -28.33 -7.90 8.45
CA VAL A 309 -26.91 -8.21 8.31
C VAL A 309 -26.27 -7.48 7.12
N CYS A 310 -24.98 -7.16 7.22
CA CYS A 310 -24.19 -6.59 6.14
C CYS A 310 -22.70 -6.84 6.33
N ALA A 311 -21.95 -6.82 5.24
CA ALA A 311 -20.49 -6.79 5.26
C ALA A 311 -19.96 -5.53 4.57
N HIS A 312 -18.72 -5.15 4.89
CA HIS A 312 -18.07 -4.02 4.26
C HIS A 312 -17.63 -4.35 2.84
N TYR A 313 -17.14 -5.57 2.64
CA TYR A 313 -16.66 -6.06 1.36
C TYR A 313 -17.22 -7.45 1.03
N VAL A 314 -17.42 -7.70 -0.27
CA VAL A 314 -17.69 -9.03 -0.82
C VAL A 314 -16.67 -9.34 -1.90
N ILE A 315 -16.15 -10.57 -1.93
CA ILE A 315 -15.20 -11.04 -2.94
C ILE A 315 -15.84 -12.19 -3.73
N ASP A 316 -16.05 -11.97 -5.02
CA ASP A 316 -16.60 -13.02 -5.89
C ASP A 316 -15.60 -14.13 -6.23
N ARG A 317 -16.10 -15.20 -6.85
CA ARG A 317 -15.28 -16.35 -7.26
C ARG A 317 -14.22 -16.02 -8.31
N ARG A 318 -14.30 -14.85 -8.98
CA ARG A 318 -13.29 -14.35 -9.91
C ARG A 318 -12.25 -13.46 -9.23
N GLY A 319 -12.38 -13.20 -7.92
CA GLY A 319 -11.50 -12.35 -7.13
C GLY A 319 -11.78 -10.86 -7.27
N ARG A 320 -12.97 -10.48 -7.78
CA ARG A 320 -13.38 -9.07 -7.80
C ARG A 320 -13.87 -8.68 -6.41
N ILE A 321 -13.38 -7.54 -5.92
CA ILE A 321 -13.73 -7.00 -4.61
C ILE A 321 -14.80 -5.94 -4.79
N TYR A 322 -15.95 -6.13 -4.15
CA TYR A 322 -17.04 -5.19 -4.10
C TYR A 322 -17.05 -4.46 -2.76
N ASP A 323 -17.21 -3.15 -2.79
CA ASP A 323 -17.20 -2.24 -1.64
C ASP A 323 -18.65 -1.82 -1.31
N LEU A 324 -19.23 -2.41 -0.26
CA LEU A 324 -20.67 -2.39 0.06
C LEU A 324 -21.02 -1.37 1.14
N VAL A 325 -20.30 -1.37 2.25
CA VAL A 325 -20.50 -0.41 3.36
C VAL A 325 -19.18 0.30 3.69
N PRO A 326 -19.17 1.65 3.77
CA PRO A 326 -17.98 2.39 4.18
C PRO A 326 -17.43 1.90 5.52
N THR A 327 -16.10 1.80 5.65
CA THR A 327 -15.44 1.27 6.86
C THR A 327 -15.43 2.22 8.06
N ASN A 328 -16.20 3.31 8.00
CA ASN A 328 -16.54 4.19 9.13
C ASN A 328 -17.99 3.99 9.63
N ILE A 329 -18.73 3.02 9.06
CA ILE A 329 -20.08 2.65 9.49
C ILE A 329 -20.03 1.22 10.01
N MET A 330 -20.62 0.99 11.18
CA MET A 330 -20.72 -0.33 11.78
C MET A 330 -21.64 -1.22 10.95
N CYS A 331 -21.18 -2.43 10.64
CA CYS A 331 -22.00 -3.45 10.00
C CYS A 331 -22.31 -4.56 10.99
N ARG A 332 -23.52 -5.11 10.90
CA ARG A 332 -23.90 -6.30 11.66
C ARG A 332 -23.53 -7.56 10.87
N HIS A 333 -22.43 -8.22 11.24
CA HIS A 333 -21.96 -9.48 10.63
C HIS A 333 -21.34 -10.46 11.64
N THR A 334 -21.00 -10.00 12.84
CA THR A 334 -20.40 -10.82 13.90
C THR A 334 -20.81 -10.27 15.25
N VAL A 335 -21.82 -10.90 15.84
CA VAL A 335 -22.28 -10.57 17.19
C VAL A 335 -21.10 -10.64 18.15
N GLY A 336 -21.06 -9.69 19.09
CA GLY A 336 -19.90 -9.49 19.96
C GLY A 336 -18.72 -8.68 19.42
N LEU A 337 -18.60 -8.46 18.10
CA LEU A 337 -17.43 -7.78 17.49
C LEU A 337 -17.77 -6.68 16.49
N ASN A 338 -19.03 -6.53 16.07
CA ASN A 338 -19.45 -5.53 15.07
C ASN A 338 -18.87 -4.13 15.34
N TYR A 339 -18.81 -3.73 16.61
CA TYR A 339 -18.33 -2.40 17.02
C TYR A 339 -16.85 -2.11 16.72
N THR A 340 -16.06 -3.13 16.38
CA THR A 340 -14.62 -2.99 16.14
C THR A 340 -14.13 -3.81 14.94
N ALA A 341 -15.04 -4.38 14.16
CA ALA A 341 -14.72 -5.33 13.11
C ALA A 341 -15.07 -4.83 11.70
N ILE A 342 -14.22 -5.19 10.73
CA ILE A 342 -14.52 -5.10 9.30
C ILE A 342 -14.83 -6.52 8.79
N GLY A 343 -16.08 -6.77 8.41
CA GLY A 343 -16.48 -8.00 7.72
C GLY A 343 -16.10 -8.05 6.24
N ILE A 344 -15.49 -9.16 5.82
CA ILE A 344 -15.19 -9.50 4.43
C ILE A 344 -15.88 -10.83 4.09
N GLU A 345 -16.78 -10.80 3.13
CA GLU A 345 -17.54 -11.94 2.66
C GLU A 345 -16.94 -12.54 1.40
N HIS A 346 -16.90 -13.87 1.32
CA HIS A 346 -16.45 -14.58 0.13
C HIS A 346 -17.62 -15.35 -0.49
N VAL A 347 -17.90 -15.10 -1.77
CA VAL A 347 -18.91 -15.89 -2.50
C VAL A 347 -18.45 -17.35 -2.54
N GLY A 348 -19.25 -18.22 -1.93
CA GLY A 348 -18.92 -19.63 -1.69
C GLY A 348 -19.72 -20.21 -0.54
N THR A 349 -19.66 -21.53 -0.42
CA THR A 349 -20.44 -22.34 0.53
C THR A 349 -19.59 -23.04 1.59
N SER A 350 -18.26 -22.95 1.51
CA SER A 350 -17.34 -23.46 2.53
C SER A 350 -16.01 -22.73 2.53
N ASP A 351 -15.29 -22.78 3.66
CA ASP A 351 -13.93 -22.26 3.77
C ASP A 351 -12.95 -23.00 2.83
N GLY A 352 -13.11 -24.32 2.63
CA GLY A 352 -12.33 -25.10 1.68
C GLY A 352 -12.47 -24.61 0.23
N GLN A 353 -13.69 -24.28 -0.21
CA GLN A 353 -13.95 -23.73 -1.54
C GLN A 353 -13.27 -22.37 -1.73
N VAL A 354 -13.34 -21.50 -0.73
CA VAL A 354 -12.70 -20.18 -0.78
C VAL A 354 -11.18 -20.29 -0.80
N LEU A 355 -10.61 -21.11 0.09
CA LEU A 355 -9.16 -21.25 0.23
C LEU A 355 -8.49 -21.95 -0.97
N SER A 356 -9.21 -22.81 -1.68
CA SER A 356 -8.72 -23.48 -2.91
C SER A 356 -8.80 -22.59 -4.16
N ASN A 357 -9.65 -21.57 -4.15
CA ASN A 357 -9.78 -20.64 -5.27
C ASN A 357 -8.63 -19.60 -5.27
N ARG A 358 -7.63 -19.83 -6.11
CA ARG A 358 -6.44 -18.97 -6.24
C ARG A 358 -6.75 -17.49 -6.49
N ARG A 359 -7.79 -17.17 -7.26
CA ARG A 359 -8.14 -15.77 -7.57
C ARG A 359 -8.78 -15.10 -6.36
N GLN A 360 -9.71 -15.79 -5.71
CA GLN A 360 -10.43 -15.29 -4.55
C GLN A 360 -9.49 -15.11 -3.35
N ILE A 361 -8.64 -16.08 -3.04
CA ILE A 361 -7.68 -15.97 -1.93
C ILE A 361 -6.62 -14.88 -2.19
N ALA A 362 -6.17 -14.71 -3.44
CA ALA A 362 -5.24 -13.63 -3.78
C ALA A 362 -5.87 -12.24 -3.61
N ALA A 363 -7.16 -12.09 -3.96
CA ALA A 363 -7.90 -10.85 -3.74
C ALA A 363 -8.11 -10.58 -2.24
N SER A 364 -8.55 -11.60 -1.50
CA SER A 364 -8.77 -11.54 -0.04
C SER A 364 -7.51 -11.13 0.69
N LEU A 365 -6.39 -11.83 0.49
CA LEU A 365 -5.13 -11.52 1.18
C LEU A 365 -4.63 -10.10 0.86
N ARG A 366 -4.84 -9.59 -0.37
CA ARG A 366 -4.50 -8.21 -0.73
C ARG A 366 -5.40 -7.19 -0.05
N LEU A 367 -6.70 -7.45 0.02
CA LEU A 367 -7.66 -6.59 0.72
C LEU A 367 -7.36 -6.55 2.22
N THR A 368 -7.24 -7.71 2.86
CA THR A 368 -6.94 -7.83 4.27
C THR A 368 -5.61 -7.15 4.59
N ARG A 369 -4.55 -7.34 3.79
CA ARG A 369 -3.28 -6.65 4.00
C ARG A 369 -3.40 -5.12 3.87
N HIS A 370 -4.20 -4.64 2.92
CA HIS A 370 -4.46 -3.21 2.75
C HIS A 370 -5.18 -2.61 3.97
N LEU A 371 -6.21 -3.30 4.47
CA LEU A 371 -6.97 -2.88 5.65
C LEU A 371 -6.11 -2.92 6.92
N GLN A 372 -5.27 -3.94 7.09
CA GLN A 372 -4.28 -3.97 8.18
C GLN A 372 -3.34 -2.78 8.15
N GLY A 373 -2.89 -2.37 6.95
CA GLY A 373 -2.11 -1.15 6.78
C GLY A 373 -2.91 0.07 7.24
N ARG A 374 -4.07 0.29 6.63
CA ARG A 374 -4.92 1.45 6.89
C ARG A 374 -5.28 1.64 8.37
N TYR A 375 -5.56 0.55 9.08
CA TYR A 375 -6.11 0.60 10.45
C TYR A 375 -5.15 0.08 11.53
N GLY A 376 -3.95 -0.38 11.18
CA GLY A 376 -3.00 -0.95 12.13
C GLY A 376 -3.45 -2.30 12.72
N ILE A 377 -4.29 -3.05 12.01
CA ILE A 377 -4.85 -4.34 12.48
C ILE A 377 -3.75 -5.43 12.43
N ARG A 378 -3.52 -6.10 13.56
CA ARG A 378 -2.48 -7.14 13.66
C ARG A 378 -2.92 -8.41 12.94
N THR A 379 -1.96 -9.21 12.47
CA THR A 379 -2.27 -10.50 11.82
C THR A 379 -3.04 -11.45 12.73
N GLY A 380 -2.83 -11.41 14.04
CA GLY A 380 -3.60 -12.19 15.01
C GLY A 380 -5.06 -11.73 15.19
N ASP A 381 -5.38 -10.51 14.74
CA ASP A 381 -6.72 -9.92 14.81
C ASP A 381 -7.48 -10.05 13.46
N VAL A 382 -6.94 -10.83 12.53
CA VAL A 382 -7.65 -11.31 11.34
C VAL A 382 -8.19 -12.69 11.65
N ILE A 383 -9.49 -12.81 11.86
CA ILE A 383 -10.14 -14.00 12.39
C ILE A 383 -11.24 -14.49 11.46
N GLY A 384 -11.65 -15.74 11.63
CA GLY A 384 -12.89 -16.25 11.06
C GLY A 384 -14.03 -16.01 12.04
N HIS A 385 -15.28 -16.03 11.56
CA HIS A 385 -16.45 -15.88 12.44
C HIS A 385 -16.42 -16.90 13.58
N ASN A 386 -16.00 -18.14 13.30
CA ASN A 386 -15.85 -19.21 14.29
C ASN A 386 -14.91 -18.90 15.47
N GLU A 387 -14.02 -17.91 15.35
CA GLU A 387 -13.08 -17.52 16.40
C GLU A 387 -13.60 -16.36 17.27
N ASN A 388 -14.76 -15.76 16.95
CA ASN A 388 -15.27 -14.50 17.53
C ASN A 388 -15.37 -14.51 19.06
N ARG A 389 -15.90 -15.58 19.66
CA ARG A 389 -16.15 -15.71 21.10
C ARG A 389 -14.89 -15.73 21.94
N SER A 390 -13.81 -16.29 21.38
CA SER A 390 -12.51 -16.39 22.05
C SER A 390 -11.66 -15.13 21.86
N HIS A 391 -12.12 -14.17 21.08
CA HIS A 391 -11.38 -12.96 20.80
C HIS A 391 -11.44 -12.01 21.99
N ARG A 392 -10.29 -11.48 22.43
CA ARG A 392 -10.19 -10.57 23.60
C ARG A 392 -11.04 -9.29 23.54
N LEU A 393 -11.51 -8.93 22.35
CA LEU A 393 -12.38 -7.76 22.12
C LEU A 393 -13.85 -8.15 22.00
N HIS A 394 -14.21 -9.41 22.24
CA HIS A 394 -15.60 -9.83 22.23
C HIS A 394 -16.35 -9.14 23.37
N ARG A 395 -17.44 -8.44 23.04
CA ARG A 395 -18.30 -7.74 23.99
C ARG A 395 -19.75 -7.97 23.60
N GLU A 396 -20.55 -8.59 24.46
CA GLU A 396 -21.97 -8.80 24.20
C GLU A 396 -22.78 -8.68 25.50
N GLN A 397 -23.66 -7.68 25.57
CA GLN A 397 -24.49 -7.41 26.74
C GLN A 397 -25.77 -8.25 26.75
N VAL A 398 -26.30 -8.63 25.58
CA VAL A 398 -27.54 -9.40 25.44
C VAL A 398 -27.30 -10.87 25.83
N ALA A 399 -27.85 -11.29 26.96
CA ALA A 399 -27.57 -12.59 27.58
C ALA A 399 -27.75 -13.79 26.62
N ARG A 400 -28.87 -13.84 25.89
CA ARG A 400 -29.18 -14.93 24.93
C ARG A 400 -28.16 -15.04 23.79
N LEU A 401 -27.41 -13.97 23.49
CA LEU A 401 -26.50 -13.90 22.36
C LEU A 401 -25.01 -13.96 22.73
N ARG A 402 -24.67 -13.96 24.03
CA ARG A 402 -23.27 -14.00 24.52
C ARG A 402 -22.46 -15.19 24.03
N ARG A 403 -23.13 -16.30 23.69
CA ARG A 403 -22.50 -17.54 23.24
C ARG A 403 -22.67 -17.79 21.74
N GLN A 404 -23.20 -16.82 21.00
CA GLN A 404 -23.46 -16.93 19.57
C GLN A 404 -22.16 -16.95 18.76
N THR A 405 -22.09 -17.84 17.79
CA THR A 405 -21.00 -17.97 16.82
C THR A 405 -21.48 -18.76 15.60
N HIS A 406 -20.76 -18.69 14.50
CA HIS A 406 -21.03 -19.47 13.30
C HIS A 406 -19.87 -20.42 12.94
N GLY A 407 -20.18 -21.39 12.08
CA GLY A 407 -19.21 -22.39 11.61
C GLY A 407 -18.33 -21.94 10.45
N ASP A 408 -18.51 -20.73 9.91
CA ASP A 408 -17.74 -20.22 8.79
C ASP A 408 -16.32 -19.80 9.19
N PHE A 409 -15.36 -20.12 8.31
CA PHE A 409 -13.92 -19.96 8.53
C PHE A 409 -13.43 -20.53 9.87
N ARG A 410 -13.32 -21.86 9.94
CA ARG A 410 -12.82 -22.57 11.13
C ARG A 410 -11.40 -22.13 11.48
N ARG A 411 -11.04 -22.26 12.77
CA ARG A 411 -9.69 -21.95 13.28
C ARG A 411 -8.55 -22.56 12.45
N ALA A 412 -8.69 -23.80 11.95
CA ALA A 412 -7.67 -24.44 11.10
C ALA A 412 -7.46 -23.72 9.76
N SER A 413 -8.54 -23.29 9.13
CA SER A 413 -8.56 -22.51 7.89
C SER A 413 -7.94 -21.14 8.11
N MET A 414 -8.26 -20.49 9.23
CA MET A 414 -7.68 -19.19 9.58
C MET A 414 -6.19 -19.26 9.93
N ARG A 415 -5.70 -20.36 10.49
CA ARG A 415 -4.25 -20.59 10.63
C ARG A 415 -3.56 -20.63 9.25
N ARG A 416 -4.15 -21.30 8.25
CA ARG A 416 -3.62 -21.31 6.88
C ARG A 416 -3.67 -19.91 6.25
N TYR A 417 -4.79 -19.21 6.42
CA TYR A 417 -4.99 -17.84 5.93
C TYR A 417 -3.93 -16.88 6.51
N ARG A 418 -3.78 -16.82 7.84
CA ARG A 418 -2.81 -15.94 8.53
C ARG A 418 -1.37 -16.26 8.15
N ARG A 419 -1.02 -17.54 7.93
CA ARG A 419 0.31 -17.94 7.40
C ARG A 419 0.54 -17.42 5.99
N ALA A 420 -0.44 -17.49 5.10
CA ALA A 420 -0.34 -16.93 3.76
C ALA A 420 -0.22 -15.40 3.81
N LEU A 421 -1.00 -14.75 4.67
CA LEU A 421 -0.95 -13.31 4.89
C LEU A 421 0.46 -12.88 5.36
N ALA A 422 1.07 -13.58 6.31
CA ALA A 422 2.42 -13.29 6.83
C ALA A 422 3.55 -13.38 5.79
N ARG A 423 3.31 -13.99 4.62
CA ARG A 423 4.24 -14.03 3.48
C ARG A 423 4.13 -12.82 2.57
N LEU A 424 3.04 -12.05 2.66
CA LEU A 424 2.89 -10.79 1.94
C LEU A 424 3.71 -9.67 2.59
N PRO A 425 4.11 -8.64 1.82
CA PRO A 425 4.67 -7.41 2.35
C PRO A 425 3.95 -6.90 3.60
N ALA A 426 4.72 -6.34 4.53
CA ALA A 426 4.22 -5.79 5.77
C ALA A 426 3.15 -4.71 5.52
N PRO A 427 2.09 -4.70 6.34
CA PRO A 427 1.07 -3.67 6.27
C PRO A 427 1.74 -2.35 6.62
N ALA A 428 1.49 -1.31 5.84
CA ALA A 428 1.95 0.03 6.16
C ALA A 428 0.74 0.94 6.28
N SER A 429 0.76 1.78 7.31
CA SER A 429 -0.21 2.87 7.49
C SER A 429 -0.37 3.65 6.20
N VAL A 430 -1.62 3.91 5.82
CA VAL A 430 -1.97 4.74 4.66
C VAL A 430 -1.81 6.20 5.06
#